data_AF-A0A519NN41-F1
#
_entry.id   AF-A0A519NN41-F1
#
_cell.length_a   1.000
_cell.length_b   1.000
_cell.length_c   1.000
_cell.angle_alpha   90.00
_cell.angle_beta   90.00
_cell.angle_gamma   90.00
#
_symmetry.space_group_name_H-M   'P 1'
#
loop_
_entity.id
_entity.type
_entity.pdbx_description
1 polymer ?
#
loop_
_entity_poly.entity_id
_entity_poly.type
_entity_poly.pdbx_seq_one_letter_code
_entity_poly.pdbx_strand_id
1 'polypeptide(L)'
;MSLQYCNVISQRNYIDCVKWLAVFILLFSCNVLIAQNGTYQKKYKNGSYCYVSFQKDGNAVKAEIFAWWNTPSSQTGSYYGTGTLKAGTCVLKSSENEPDCKVTLAMEGTNLRMTYDGCATDHLTGDFNGLYTKITDAVAGDYVVNAEKAYFHSKPQTASNQKAYVLKGDRVTLNLDRIIPGNWVNVYFVGANGKETSGYIPLANLKKADK
;
A
#
# COMPACT_ATOMS: atom_id res chain seq x y z
N MET A 1 24.51 -17.13 76.03
CA MET A 1 23.04 -17.12 75.80
C MET A 1 22.76 -16.13 74.67
N SER A 2 21.84 -16.49 73.78
CA SER A 2 21.51 -15.90 72.46
C SER A 2 21.78 -14.41 72.22
N LEU A 3 22.10 -14.05 70.98
CA LEU A 3 21.34 -13.14 70.08
C LEU A 3 22.04 -13.20 68.70
N GLN A 4 21.41 -13.67 67.61
CA GLN A 4 20.36 -13.06 66.78
C GLN A 4 20.95 -12.33 65.56
N TYR A 5 20.19 -12.40 64.45
CA TYR A 5 20.29 -11.61 63.21
C TYR A 5 21.21 -12.12 62.09
N CYS A 6 20.60 -12.83 61.13
CA CYS A 6 20.75 -12.44 59.71
C CYS A 6 19.64 -13.09 58.87
N ASN A 7 18.54 -12.38 58.59
CA ASN A 7 17.55 -12.83 57.60
C ASN A 7 16.62 -11.71 57.11
N VAL A 8 17.15 -10.59 56.59
CA VAL A 8 16.29 -9.58 55.91
C VAL A 8 17.04 -8.79 54.83
N ILE A 9 17.87 -9.42 53.97
CA ILE A 9 18.41 -8.73 52.79
C ILE A 9 18.50 -9.72 51.62
N SER A 10 17.37 -10.01 50.95
CA SER A 10 17.42 -10.74 49.66
C SER A 10 16.14 -10.59 48.82
N GLN A 11 14.97 -10.37 49.43
CA GLN A 11 13.69 -10.41 48.71
C GLN A 11 13.25 -9.09 48.06
N ARG A 12 13.65 -7.92 48.60
CA ARG A 12 13.20 -6.60 48.08
C ARG A 12 13.80 -6.25 46.72
N ASN A 13 15.09 -6.53 46.50
CA ASN A 13 15.78 -6.18 45.26
C ASN A 13 15.31 -7.00 44.05
N TYR A 14 14.78 -8.21 44.28
CA TYR A 14 14.28 -9.08 43.22
C TYR A 14 12.92 -8.60 42.68
N ILE A 15 12.03 -8.14 43.56
CA ILE A 15 10.70 -7.66 43.19
C ILE A 15 10.79 -6.37 42.37
N ASP A 16 11.71 -5.47 42.72
CA ASP A 16 11.91 -4.23 41.97
C ASP A 16 12.57 -4.49 40.61
N CYS A 17 13.52 -5.43 40.51
CA CYS A 17 14.14 -5.82 39.24
C CYS A 17 13.11 -6.46 38.27
N VAL A 18 12.22 -7.32 38.77
CA VAL A 18 11.16 -7.96 37.97
C VAL A 18 10.09 -6.95 37.52
N LYS A 19 9.76 -5.95 38.35
CA LYS A 19 8.83 -4.86 37.98
C LYS A 19 9.39 -4.01 36.84
N TRP A 20 10.67 -3.65 36.88
CA TRP A 20 11.31 -2.89 35.80
C TRP A 20 11.46 -3.70 34.52
N LEU A 21 11.73 -5.01 34.61
CA LEU A 21 11.77 -5.90 33.45
C LEU A 21 10.39 -6.05 32.77
N ALA A 22 9.31 -6.14 33.56
CA ALA A 22 7.94 -6.21 33.03
C ALA A 22 7.52 -4.90 32.32
N VAL A 23 7.91 -3.74 32.83
CA VAL A 23 7.66 -2.44 32.18
C VAL A 23 8.47 -2.30 30.88
N PHE A 24 9.71 -2.79 30.84
CA PHE A 24 10.54 -2.78 29.62
C PHE A 24 9.97 -3.70 28.53
N ILE A 25 9.43 -4.87 28.89
CA ILE A 25 8.79 -5.81 27.94
C ILE A 25 7.43 -5.25 27.44
N LEU A 26 6.69 -4.51 28.28
CA LEU A 26 5.44 -3.86 27.87
C LEU A 26 5.67 -2.67 26.92
N LEU A 27 6.80 -1.96 27.07
CA LEU A 27 7.14 -0.81 26.21
C LEU A 27 7.67 -1.22 24.82
N PHE A 28 8.19 -2.43 24.67
CA PHE A 28 8.74 -2.94 23.39
C PHE A 28 7.77 -3.80 22.56
N SER A 29 6.56 -4.07 23.03
CA SER A 29 5.60 -4.95 22.35
C SER A 29 4.56 -4.25 21.48
N CYS A 30 4.58 -2.91 21.39
CA CYS A 30 3.81 -2.19 20.38
C CYS A 30 4.51 -2.27 19.01
N ASN A 31 4.49 -3.46 18.39
CA ASN A 31 4.60 -3.54 16.94
C ASN A 31 3.34 -2.92 16.36
N VAL A 32 3.33 -1.59 16.25
CA VAL A 32 2.28 -0.89 15.53
C VAL A 32 2.37 -1.41 14.09
N LEU A 33 1.38 -2.20 13.68
CA LEU A 33 1.16 -2.53 12.27
C LEU A 33 0.82 -1.23 11.55
N ILE A 34 1.85 -0.50 11.12
CA ILE A 34 1.69 0.70 10.31
C ILE A 34 1.38 0.22 8.91
N ALA A 35 0.09 0.08 8.60
CA ALA A 35 -0.36 0.01 7.23
C ALA A 35 0.05 1.31 6.53
N GLN A 36 0.91 1.18 5.52
CA GLN A 36 1.39 2.30 4.72
C GLN A 36 0.63 2.36 3.42
N ASN A 37 0.29 3.57 2.97
CA ASN A 37 -0.19 3.78 1.62
C ASN A 37 0.85 3.29 0.62
N GLY A 38 0.38 2.71 -0.48
CA GLY A 38 1.25 2.27 -1.55
C GLY A 38 0.63 1.21 -2.45
N THR A 39 1.42 0.76 -3.42
CA THR A 39 1.04 -0.31 -4.33
C THR A 39 1.74 -1.60 -3.95
N TYR A 40 0.97 -2.66 -3.89
CA TYR A 40 1.37 -4.00 -3.51
C TYR A 40 1.25 -4.93 -4.71
N GLN A 41 2.12 -5.92 -4.79
CA GLN A 41 2.17 -6.83 -5.91
C GLN A 41 2.29 -8.30 -5.50
N LYS A 42 1.63 -9.14 -6.28
CA LYS A 42 1.88 -10.58 -6.36
C LYS A 42 2.17 -10.96 -7.82
N LYS A 43 3.28 -11.65 -8.08
CA LYS A 43 3.67 -12.19 -9.40
C LYS A 43 3.78 -13.71 -9.34
N TYR A 44 3.50 -14.35 -10.47
CA TYR A 44 3.61 -15.79 -10.64
C TYR A 44 4.65 -16.14 -11.71
N LYS A 45 5.14 -17.37 -11.66
CA LYS A 45 6.16 -17.87 -12.62
C LYS A 45 5.66 -17.91 -14.06
N ASN A 46 4.37 -18.10 -14.27
CA ASN A 46 3.73 -18.08 -15.59
C ASN A 46 3.53 -16.66 -16.14
N GLY A 47 3.99 -15.61 -15.44
CA GLY A 47 3.87 -14.22 -15.86
C GLY A 47 2.58 -13.52 -15.43
N SER A 48 1.61 -14.23 -14.85
CA SER A 48 0.42 -13.58 -14.28
C SER A 48 0.82 -12.70 -13.09
N TYR A 49 0.05 -11.65 -12.85
CA TYR A 49 0.28 -10.75 -11.71
C TYR A 49 -1.01 -10.09 -11.24
N CYS A 50 -0.98 -9.62 -10.00
CA CYS A 50 -2.00 -8.75 -9.43
C CYS A 50 -1.34 -7.59 -8.69
N TYR A 51 -1.88 -6.39 -8.91
CA TYR A 51 -1.54 -5.16 -8.23
C TYR A 51 -2.70 -4.72 -7.33
N VAL A 52 -2.35 -4.18 -6.18
CA VAL A 52 -3.30 -3.57 -5.25
C VAL A 52 -2.77 -2.19 -4.88
N SER A 53 -3.45 -1.13 -5.34
CA SER A 53 -3.26 0.21 -4.81
C SER A 53 -4.04 0.31 -3.51
N PHE A 54 -3.34 0.40 -2.39
CA PHE A 54 -3.90 0.46 -1.05
C PHE A 54 -3.74 1.88 -0.47
N GLN A 55 -4.86 2.51 -0.12
CA GLN A 55 -4.88 3.81 0.54
C GLN A 55 -5.65 3.71 1.86
N LYS A 56 -5.04 4.24 2.92
CA LYS A 56 -5.57 4.36 4.26
C LYS A 56 -5.58 5.83 4.67
N ASP A 57 -6.69 6.25 5.25
CA ASP A 57 -6.83 7.52 5.97
C ASP A 57 -7.50 7.24 7.31
N GLY A 58 -6.75 7.41 8.40
CA GLY A 58 -7.14 6.88 9.71
C GLY A 58 -7.42 5.39 9.64
N ASN A 59 -8.67 4.97 9.88
CA ASN A 59 -9.12 3.58 9.71
C ASN A 59 -9.89 3.33 8.42
N ALA A 60 -10.21 4.37 7.64
CA ALA A 60 -10.84 4.20 6.35
C ALA A 60 -9.83 3.65 5.34
N VAL A 61 -10.26 2.67 4.54
CA VAL A 61 -9.45 2.05 3.49
C VAL A 61 -10.16 2.23 2.16
N LYS A 62 -9.39 2.56 1.13
CA LYS A 62 -9.76 2.50 -0.27
C LYS A 62 -8.73 1.60 -0.96
N ALA A 63 -9.20 0.70 -1.81
CA ALA A 63 -8.31 -0.14 -2.59
C ALA A 63 -8.81 -0.27 -4.02
N GLU A 64 -7.86 -0.25 -4.95
CA GLU A 64 -8.05 -0.57 -6.36
C GLU A 64 -7.17 -1.76 -6.67
N ILE A 65 -7.74 -2.76 -7.33
CA ILE A 65 -7.13 -4.06 -7.60
C ILE A 65 -7.19 -4.29 -9.10
N PHE A 66 -6.08 -4.74 -9.66
CA PHE A 66 -5.99 -5.15 -11.05
C PHE A 66 -5.21 -6.46 -11.15
N ALA A 67 -5.76 -7.43 -11.85
CA ALA A 67 -5.15 -8.73 -12.07
C ALA A 67 -5.08 -9.04 -13.57
N TRP A 68 -3.99 -9.68 -13.98
CA TRP A 68 -3.77 -10.15 -15.35
C TRP A 68 -3.28 -11.60 -15.32
N TRP A 69 -3.99 -12.49 -16.04
CA TRP A 69 -3.71 -13.92 -16.06
C TRP A 69 -2.59 -14.33 -17.02
N ASN A 70 -2.09 -13.39 -17.83
CA ASN A 70 -1.12 -13.68 -18.90
C ASN A 70 -1.61 -14.81 -19.84
N THR A 71 -2.91 -14.80 -20.15
CA THR A 71 -3.50 -15.72 -21.13
C THR A 71 -3.48 -15.10 -22.53
N PRO A 72 -3.52 -15.90 -23.61
CA PRO A 72 -3.63 -15.38 -24.98
C PRO A 72 -4.87 -14.50 -25.20
N SER A 73 -5.96 -14.74 -24.46
CA SER A 73 -7.17 -13.92 -24.48
C SER A 73 -7.03 -12.59 -23.75
N SER A 74 -5.85 -12.30 -23.16
CA SER A 74 -5.60 -11.10 -22.35
C SER A 74 -6.60 -10.93 -21.20
N GLN A 75 -6.96 -12.04 -20.55
CA GLN A 75 -7.92 -12.01 -19.45
C GLN A 75 -7.40 -11.15 -18.29
N THR A 76 -8.25 -10.23 -17.84
CA THR A 76 -8.01 -9.32 -16.72
C THR A 76 -9.18 -9.37 -15.73
N GLY A 77 -8.91 -8.91 -14.52
CA GLY A 77 -9.92 -8.68 -13.48
C GLY A 77 -9.62 -7.39 -12.74
N SER A 78 -10.66 -6.71 -12.29
CA SER A 78 -10.52 -5.43 -11.59
C SER A 78 -11.53 -5.34 -10.45
N TYR A 79 -11.13 -4.71 -9.35
CA TYR A 79 -12.02 -4.46 -8.23
C TYR A 79 -11.67 -3.15 -7.56
N TYR A 80 -12.69 -2.34 -7.30
CA TYR A 80 -12.57 -1.15 -6.49
C TYR A 80 -13.48 -1.27 -5.29
N GLY A 81 -12.94 -0.99 -4.11
CA GLY A 81 -13.71 -1.09 -2.90
C GLY A 81 -13.21 -0.22 -1.77
N THR A 82 -14.08 -0.04 -0.79
CA THR A 82 -13.78 0.70 0.43
C THR A 82 -14.10 -0.14 1.65
N GLY A 83 -13.43 0.14 2.76
CA GLY A 83 -13.66 -0.59 3.99
C GLY A 83 -13.12 0.14 5.21
N THR A 84 -13.11 -0.57 6.34
CA THR A 84 -12.57 -0.05 7.60
C THR A 84 -11.59 -1.07 8.17
N LEU A 85 -10.37 -0.61 8.43
CA LEU A 85 -9.34 -1.40 9.07
C LEU A 85 -9.68 -1.58 10.55
N LYS A 86 -9.82 -2.82 10.99
CA LYS A 86 -10.06 -3.23 12.38
C LYS A 86 -9.07 -4.33 12.73
N ALA A 87 -8.26 -4.12 13.77
CA ALA A 87 -7.21 -5.06 14.20
C ALA A 87 -6.28 -5.52 13.04
N GLY A 88 -5.96 -4.62 12.11
CA GLY A 88 -5.10 -4.92 10.95
C GLY A 88 -5.80 -5.64 9.80
N THR A 89 -7.10 -5.90 9.88
CA THR A 89 -7.89 -6.55 8.83
C THR A 89 -8.99 -5.63 8.31
N CYS A 90 -9.29 -5.70 7.02
CA CYS A 90 -10.33 -4.94 6.36
C CYS A 90 -11.07 -5.84 5.36
N VAL A 91 -12.39 -5.79 5.36
CA VAL A 91 -13.20 -6.37 4.27
C VAL A 91 -13.66 -5.21 3.40
N LEU A 92 -13.34 -5.26 2.11
CA LEU A 92 -13.81 -4.26 1.15
C LEU A 92 -15.27 -4.52 0.81
N LYS A 93 -15.99 -3.43 0.65
CA LYS A 93 -17.28 -3.39 -0.02
C LYS A 93 -17.05 -2.83 -1.42
N SER A 94 -17.50 -3.57 -2.43
CA SER A 94 -17.40 -3.16 -3.82
C SER A 94 -18.17 -1.87 -4.05
N SER A 95 -17.63 -0.95 -4.84
CA SER A 95 -18.39 0.21 -5.32
C SER A 95 -19.47 -0.15 -6.32
N GLU A 96 -19.34 -1.31 -6.98
CA GLU A 96 -20.24 -1.79 -8.01
C GLU A 96 -21.36 -2.68 -7.45
N ASN A 97 -21.42 -2.78 -6.11
CA ASN A 97 -22.46 -3.48 -5.35
C ASN A 97 -22.61 -4.96 -5.75
N GLU A 98 -21.50 -5.67 -5.91
CA GLU A 98 -21.48 -7.13 -5.98
C GLU A 98 -21.57 -7.72 -4.56
N PRO A 99 -22.72 -8.26 -4.13
CA PRO A 99 -22.90 -8.70 -2.74
C PRO A 99 -22.09 -9.97 -2.40
N ASP A 100 -21.78 -10.77 -3.42
CA ASP A 100 -21.17 -12.09 -3.25
C ASP A 100 -19.63 -12.03 -3.29
N CYS A 101 -19.04 -10.99 -3.90
CA CYS A 101 -17.60 -10.82 -3.92
C CYS A 101 -17.09 -10.19 -2.61
N LYS A 102 -16.37 -11.00 -1.83
CA LYS A 102 -15.73 -10.59 -0.59
C LYS A 102 -14.21 -10.54 -0.76
N VAL A 103 -13.69 -9.32 -0.76
CA VAL A 103 -12.24 -9.09 -0.73
C VAL A 103 -11.80 -8.72 0.67
N THR A 104 -10.96 -9.56 1.27
CA THR A 104 -10.39 -9.35 2.61
C THR A 104 -8.92 -9.01 2.48
N LEU A 105 -8.49 -7.95 3.17
CA LEU A 105 -7.09 -7.59 3.32
C LEU A 105 -6.67 -7.74 4.79
N ALA A 106 -5.49 -8.30 5.02
CA ALA A 106 -4.85 -8.34 6.31
C ALA A 106 -3.42 -7.81 6.21
N MET A 107 -3.07 -6.90 7.10
CA MET A 107 -1.74 -6.31 7.17
C MET A 107 -0.79 -7.28 7.88
N GLU A 108 0.33 -7.60 7.23
CA GLU A 108 1.37 -8.47 7.77
C GLU A 108 2.73 -7.76 7.68
N GLY A 109 3.00 -6.92 8.69
CA GLY A 109 4.15 -6.02 8.66
C GLY A 109 4.02 -5.00 7.52
N THR A 110 4.99 -4.98 6.61
CA THR A 110 4.97 -4.13 5.41
C THR A 110 4.25 -4.77 4.23
N ASN A 111 3.75 -6.00 4.38
CA ASN A 111 3.08 -6.76 3.33
C ASN A 111 1.57 -6.76 3.52
N LEU A 112 0.86 -7.16 2.46
CA LEU A 112 -0.58 -7.21 2.41
C LEU A 112 -1.02 -8.63 2.06
N ARG A 113 -1.73 -9.31 2.94
CA ARG A 113 -2.38 -10.58 2.61
C ARG A 113 -3.76 -10.31 2.06
N MET A 114 -4.04 -10.84 0.87
CA MET A 114 -5.34 -10.74 0.23
C MET A 114 -6.06 -12.09 0.24
N THR A 115 -7.38 -12.05 0.39
CA THR A 115 -8.26 -13.19 0.16
C THR A 115 -9.47 -12.73 -0.63
N TYR A 116 -9.74 -13.42 -1.73
CA TYR A 116 -10.88 -13.24 -2.62
C TYR A 116 -11.80 -14.45 -2.46
N ASP A 117 -13.07 -14.19 -2.21
CA ASP A 117 -14.11 -15.19 -2.03
C ASP A 117 -15.36 -14.73 -2.79
N GLY A 118 -15.94 -15.62 -3.61
CA GLY A 118 -17.12 -15.30 -4.44
C GLY A 118 -16.90 -14.28 -5.58
N CYS A 119 -15.66 -13.88 -5.89
CA CYS A 119 -15.33 -12.82 -6.87
C CYS A 119 -15.15 -13.32 -8.32
N ALA A 120 -15.96 -14.30 -8.75
CA ALA A 120 -15.82 -14.90 -10.07
C ALA A 120 -16.24 -13.94 -11.21
N THR A 121 -17.24 -13.10 -10.97
CA THR A 121 -17.78 -12.12 -11.93
C THR A 121 -16.75 -11.07 -12.32
N ASP A 122 -16.03 -10.53 -11.34
CA ASP A 122 -14.94 -9.57 -11.53
C ASP A 122 -13.64 -10.20 -12.05
N HIS A 123 -13.68 -11.50 -12.36
CA HIS A 123 -12.50 -12.30 -12.65
C HIS A 123 -11.40 -12.06 -11.62
N LEU A 124 -11.70 -12.07 -10.33
CA LEU A 124 -10.72 -12.00 -9.25
C LEU A 124 -10.82 -13.24 -8.39
N THR A 125 -10.57 -14.38 -9.03
CA THR A 125 -10.67 -15.69 -8.41
C THR A 125 -9.62 -15.88 -7.31
N GLY A 126 -9.82 -16.92 -6.50
CA GLY A 126 -8.90 -17.29 -5.41
C GLY A 126 -7.47 -17.59 -5.85
N ASP A 127 -7.20 -17.68 -7.16
CA ASP A 127 -5.85 -17.83 -7.73
C ASP A 127 -4.91 -16.75 -7.22
N PHE A 128 -5.43 -15.54 -6.98
CA PHE A 128 -4.68 -14.37 -6.51
C PHE A 128 -4.59 -14.23 -4.98
N ASN A 129 -5.05 -15.23 -4.21
CA ASN A 129 -4.95 -15.26 -2.75
C ASN A 129 -3.50 -15.28 -2.24
N GLY A 130 -3.29 -14.74 -1.05
CA GLY A 130 -2.05 -14.84 -0.30
C GLY A 130 -1.31 -13.51 -0.15
N LEU A 131 0.00 -13.59 0.06
CA LEU A 131 0.82 -12.43 0.40
C LEU A 131 1.24 -11.61 -0.83
N TYR A 132 1.18 -10.29 -0.69
CA TYR A 132 1.60 -9.27 -1.64
C TYR A 132 2.68 -8.41 -1.01
N THR A 133 3.70 -8.08 -1.80
CA THR A 133 4.84 -7.26 -1.37
C THR A 133 4.64 -5.83 -1.82
N LYS A 134 4.92 -4.86 -0.94
CA LYS A 134 4.91 -3.44 -1.30
C LYS A 134 6.03 -3.13 -2.30
N ILE A 135 5.70 -2.46 -3.41
CA ILE A 135 6.66 -2.10 -4.47
C ILE A 135 6.93 -0.60 -4.56
N THR A 136 6.00 0.23 -4.10
CA THR A 136 6.13 1.69 -4.07
C THR A 136 5.14 2.31 -3.09
N ASP A 137 5.42 3.53 -2.65
CA ASP A 137 4.50 4.37 -1.86
C ASP A 137 3.42 5.04 -2.74
N ALA A 138 3.55 4.96 -4.06
CA ALA A 138 2.53 5.46 -4.98
C ALA A 138 1.25 4.62 -4.91
N VAL A 139 0.10 5.29 -5.06
CA VAL A 139 -1.24 4.71 -5.14
C VAL A 139 -1.92 5.24 -6.40
N ALA A 140 -2.81 4.47 -7.01
CA ALA A 140 -3.52 4.89 -8.21
C ALA A 140 -4.41 6.14 -7.99
N GLY A 141 -4.73 6.82 -9.09
CA GLY A 141 -5.58 8.01 -9.15
C GLY A 141 -4.80 9.31 -9.32
N ASP A 142 -5.47 10.43 -8.99
CA ASP A 142 -4.94 11.76 -9.31
C ASP A 142 -3.89 12.25 -8.33
N TYR A 143 -2.92 12.98 -8.87
CA TYR A 143 -1.87 13.70 -8.17
C TYR A 143 -1.84 15.15 -8.62
N VAL A 144 -1.37 16.01 -7.73
CA VAL A 144 -1.03 17.40 -8.03
C VAL A 144 0.49 17.53 -8.03
N VAL A 145 1.02 18.21 -9.04
CA VAL A 145 2.45 18.51 -9.12
C VAL A 145 2.82 19.49 -8.00
N ASN A 146 3.77 19.11 -7.15
CA ASN A 146 4.21 19.93 -6.01
C ASN A 146 5.49 20.73 -6.31
N ALA A 147 6.28 20.31 -7.30
CA ALA A 147 7.50 20.96 -7.73
C ALA A 147 7.17 22.11 -8.67
N GLU A 148 7.95 23.20 -8.62
CA GLU A 148 7.76 24.35 -9.53
C GLU A 148 7.73 23.94 -11.00
N LYS A 149 8.52 22.92 -11.37
CA LYS A 149 8.51 22.30 -12.69
C LYS A 149 8.92 20.83 -12.58
N ALA A 150 8.19 19.94 -13.24
CA ALA A 150 8.51 18.51 -13.33
C ALA A 150 8.51 18.06 -14.80
N TYR A 151 9.64 17.54 -15.26
CA TYR A 151 9.78 17.04 -16.63
C TYR A 151 9.26 15.61 -16.74
N PHE A 152 8.70 15.27 -17.90
CA PHE A 152 8.44 13.89 -18.28
C PHE A 152 9.71 13.20 -18.74
N HIS A 153 9.80 11.92 -18.42
CA HIS A 153 10.89 11.04 -18.83
C HIS A 153 10.37 9.83 -19.59
N SER A 154 11.10 9.37 -20.61
CA SER A 154 10.71 8.18 -21.38
C SER A 154 11.02 6.87 -20.66
N LYS A 155 11.92 6.91 -19.67
CA LYS A 155 12.27 5.81 -18.77
C LYS A 155 12.24 6.33 -17.33
N PRO A 156 12.13 5.47 -16.30
CA PRO A 156 12.16 5.89 -14.89
C PRO A 156 13.59 6.25 -14.43
N GLN A 157 14.22 7.20 -15.11
CA GLN A 157 15.56 7.69 -14.83
C GLN A 157 15.78 9.11 -15.35
N THR A 158 16.59 9.88 -14.61
CA THR A 158 16.87 11.30 -14.86
C THR A 158 17.41 11.58 -16.26
N ALA A 159 18.24 10.68 -16.82
CA ALA A 159 18.88 10.88 -18.13
C ALA A 159 17.91 10.85 -19.33
N SER A 160 16.64 10.48 -19.15
CA SER A 160 15.69 10.22 -20.24
C SER A 160 14.62 11.32 -20.46
N ASN A 161 14.97 12.57 -20.20
CA ASN A 161 14.08 13.73 -20.26
C ASN A 161 13.46 13.96 -21.67
N GLN A 162 12.15 14.20 -21.74
CA GLN A 162 11.36 14.38 -22.98
C GLN A 162 11.10 15.86 -23.36
N LYS A 163 11.73 16.83 -22.68
CA LYS A 163 11.50 18.30 -22.79
C LYS A 163 10.10 18.77 -22.41
N ALA A 164 9.07 17.94 -22.53
CA ALA A 164 7.74 18.17 -22.00
C ALA A 164 7.79 18.22 -20.46
N TYR A 165 6.99 19.09 -19.86
CA TYR A 165 6.91 19.26 -18.42
C TYR A 165 5.51 19.70 -17.99
N VAL A 166 5.26 19.54 -16.70
CA VAL A 166 4.13 20.10 -15.97
C VAL A 166 4.64 21.07 -14.90
N LEU A 167 3.79 22.00 -14.50
CA LEU A 167 4.07 23.03 -13.51
C LEU A 167 3.37 22.70 -12.20
N LYS A 168 3.81 23.33 -11.11
CA LYS A 168 3.17 23.22 -9.81
C LYS A 168 1.67 23.53 -9.90
N GLY A 169 0.86 22.68 -9.28
CA GLY A 169 -0.60 22.79 -9.32
C GLY A 169 -1.25 22.03 -10.47
N ASP A 170 -0.51 21.63 -11.51
CA ASP A 170 -1.05 20.78 -12.57
C ASP A 170 -1.49 19.43 -12.00
N ARG A 171 -2.59 18.91 -12.54
CA ARG A 171 -3.14 17.61 -12.16
C ARG A 171 -2.69 16.54 -13.15
N VAL A 172 -2.15 15.45 -12.63
CA VAL A 172 -1.75 14.27 -13.42
C VAL A 172 -2.43 13.03 -12.84
N THR A 173 -2.67 12.03 -13.68
CA THR A 173 -3.32 10.77 -13.27
C THR A 173 -2.33 9.62 -13.35
N LEU A 174 -2.32 8.78 -12.32
CA LEU A 174 -1.55 7.55 -12.25
C LEU A 174 -2.50 6.35 -12.34
N ASN A 175 -2.39 5.55 -13.38
CA ASN A 175 -3.19 4.33 -13.53
C ASN A 175 -2.46 3.14 -12.90
N LEU A 176 -3.22 2.24 -12.25
CA LEU A 176 -2.69 1.10 -11.49
C LEU A 176 -1.83 0.16 -12.35
N ASP A 177 -2.25 -0.09 -13.59
CA ASP A 177 -1.58 -0.96 -14.56
C ASP A 177 -0.20 -0.44 -15.00
N ARG A 178 0.12 0.82 -14.72
CA ARG A 178 1.39 1.47 -15.07
C ARG A 178 2.31 1.74 -13.88
N ILE A 179 1.93 1.28 -12.69
CA ILE A 179 2.77 1.43 -11.50
C ILE A 179 3.94 0.45 -11.56
N ILE A 180 5.14 0.98 -11.31
CA ILE A 180 6.38 0.23 -11.27
C ILE A 180 7.03 0.31 -9.88
N PRO A 181 7.93 -0.63 -9.52
CA PRO A 181 8.68 -0.53 -8.29
C PRO A 181 9.55 0.73 -8.22
N GLY A 182 9.66 1.31 -7.03
CA GLY A 182 10.53 2.45 -6.73
C GLY A 182 9.82 3.82 -6.76
N ASN A 183 10.61 4.88 -6.97
CA ASN A 183 10.20 6.26 -6.73
C ASN A 183 9.84 7.02 -8.02
N TRP A 184 9.52 6.31 -9.09
CA TRP A 184 9.11 6.87 -10.37
C TRP A 184 7.72 6.34 -10.72
N VAL A 185 6.88 7.20 -11.26
CA VAL A 185 5.52 6.85 -11.66
C VAL A 185 5.28 7.29 -13.09
N ASN A 186 4.65 6.43 -13.90
CA ASN A 186 4.22 6.79 -15.24
C ASN A 186 2.86 7.48 -15.13
N VAL A 187 2.82 8.77 -15.40
CA VAL A 187 1.61 9.58 -15.25
C VAL A 187 1.13 10.09 -16.60
N TYR A 188 -0.14 10.45 -16.62
CA TYR A 188 -0.82 11.02 -17.76
C TYR A 188 -1.31 12.43 -17.41
N PHE A 189 -1.16 13.36 -18.35
CA PHE A 189 -1.54 14.76 -18.22
C PHE A 189 -2.36 15.20 -19.43
N VAL A 190 -3.43 15.94 -19.18
CA VAL A 190 -4.22 16.60 -20.22
C VAL A 190 -4.08 18.10 -20.00
N GLY A 191 -3.44 18.78 -20.94
CA GLY A 191 -3.31 20.23 -20.90
C GLY A 191 -4.65 20.94 -21.10
N ALA A 192 -4.72 22.23 -20.78
CA ALA A 192 -5.92 23.05 -20.96
C ALA A 192 -6.43 23.10 -22.41
N ASN A 193 -5.56 22.82 -23.38
CA ASN A 193 -5.89 22.71 -24.80
C ASN A 193 -6.31 21.29 -25.24
N GLY A 194 -6.51 20.36 -24.29
CA GLY A 194 -6.83 18.96 -24.55
C GLY A 194 -5.63 18.11 -24.99
N LYS A 195 -4.41 18.68 -25.08
CA LYS A 195 -3.24 17.91 -25.48
C LYS A 195 -2.84 16.94 -24.38
N GLU A 196 -2.76 15.68 -24.77
CA GLU A 196 -2.35 14.59 -23.90
C GLU A 196 -0.82 14.45 -23.87
N THR A 197 -0.26 14.15 -22.69
CA THR A 197 1.16 13.83 -22.52
C THR A 197 1.30 12.75 -21.46
N SER A 198 2.16 11.77 -21.70
CA SER A 198 2.47 10.73 -20.72
C SER A 198 3.97 10.49 -20.62
N GLY A 199 4.40 10.07 -19.43
CA GLY A 199 5.79 9.77 -19.16
C GLY A 199 6.05 9.57 -17.67
N TYR A 200 7.28 9.22 -17.34
CA TYR A 200 7.72 9.03 -15.97
C TYR A 200 8.04 10.36 -15.29
N ILE A 201 7.58 10.51 -14.05
CA ILE A 201 7.90 11.63 -13.15
C ILE A 201 8.36 11.05 -11.80
N PRO A 202 9.37 11.62 -11.13
CA PRO A 202 9.71 11.25 -9.76
C PRO A 202 8.51 11.47 -8.83
N LEU A 203 8.16 10.46 -8.04
CA LEU A 203 7.05 10.53 -7.08
C LEU A 203 7.20 11.71 -6.10
N ALA A 204 8.44 12.08 -5.75
CA ALA A 204 8.73 13.23 -4.88
C ALA A 204 8.21 14.58 -5.44
N ASN A 205 8.04 14.69 -6.76
CA ASN A 205 7.51 15.89 -7.41
C ASN A 205 5.97 15.95 -7.40
N LEU A 206 5.33 14.94 -6.82
CA LEU A 206 3.88 14.76 -6.82
C LEU A 206 3.36 14.66 -5.40
N LYS A 207 2.17 15.22 -5.17
CA LYS A 207 1.38 15.02 -3.96
C LYS A 207 0.07 14.36 -4.37
N LYS A 208 -0.36 13.31 -3.65
CA LYS A 208 -1.66 12.68 -3.91
C LYS A 208 -2.74 13.75 -3.78
N ALA A 209 -3.62 13.85 -4.78
CA ALA A 209 -4.75 14.75 -4.69
C ALA A 209 -5.76 14.14 -3.71
N ASP A 210 -6.12 14.91 -2.68
CA ASP A 210 -7.29 14.62 -1.87
C ASP A 210 -8.53 14.83 -2.75
N LYS A 211 -9.51 13.94 -2.63
CA LYS A 211 -10.82 14.10 -3.31
C LYS A 211 -11.62 15.17 -2.61
#